data_AF-A0A9X1Z0A5-F1
#
_entry.id   AF-A0A9X1Z0A5-F1
#
_cell.length_a   1.000
_cell.length_b   1.000
_cell.length_c   1.000
_cell.angle_alpha   90.00
_cell.angle_beta   90.00
_cell.angle_gamma   90.00
#
_symmetry.space_group_name_H-M   'P 1'
#
loop_
_entity.id
_entity.type
_entity.pdbx_description
1 polymer ?
#
loop_
_entity_poly.entity_id
_entity_poly.type
_entity_poly.pdbx_seq_one_letter_code
_entity_poly.pdbx_strand_id
1 'polypeptide(L)'
;MISILQNEVERRRPLHDELTEQMAELMARGGQIEVGPPSGYKPKEITYSNQMPPAPKPLVRRRVEAAPLPPPPLNPRTEKRMRNVERAIALASTHTQSEALAILGISRRTLCSMAQEHGIKFKKPARGGANGAERSEQLEAREAKYAERIRAFLELGITRRQCCGRLAISNKAFERIIGAHGIDYPKARQGTSCAA
;
A
#
# COMPACT_ATOMS: atom_id res chain seq x y z
N MET A 1 25.07 -26.86 -6.68
CA MET A 1 24.53 -25.66 -7.35
C MET A 1 24.28 -26.06 -8.80
N ILE A 2 23.09 -26.59 -9.11
CA ILE A 2 22.75 -27.03 -10.47
C ILE A 2 22.66 -25.77 -11.31
N SER A 3 23.47 -25.70 -12.38
CA SER A 3 23.61 -24.48 -13.17
C SER A 3 22.28 -24.17 -13.88
N ILE A 4 21.96 -22.88 -14.04
CA ILE A 4 20.72 -22.42 -14.71
C ILE A 4 20.55 -23.08 -16.08
N LEU A 5 21.66 -23.36 -16.77
CA LEU A 5 21.71 -24.06 -18.06
C LEU A 5 21.18 -25.50 -17.98
N GLN A 6 21.49 -26.26 -16.92
CA GLN A 6 20.99 -27.63 -16.75
C GLN A 6 19.47 -27.66 -16.58
N ASN A 7 18.91 -26.68 -15.85
CA ASN A 7 17.48 -26.55 -15.63
C ASN A 7 16.73 -26.18 -16.92
N GLU A 8 17.31 -25.28 -17.74
CA GLU A 8 16.71 -24.92 -19.03
C GLU A 8 16.70 -26.07 -20.03
N VAL A 9 17.75 -26.90 -20.04
CA VAL A 9 17.80 -28.10 -20.88
C VAL A 9 16.74 -29.09 -20.46
N GLU A 10 16.63 -29.41 -19.17
CA GLU A 10 15.61 -30.33 -18.64
C GLU A 10 14.18 -29.83 -18.91
N ARG A 11 13.94 -28.53 -18.73
CA ARG A 11 12.65 -27.90 -19.04
C ARG A 11 12.26 -28.01 -20.52
N ARG A 12 13.23 -28.01 -21.44
CA ARG A 12 13.00 -28.06 -22.89
C ARG A 12 12.98 -29.47 -23.49
N ARG A 13 13.37 -30.51 -22.72
CA ARG A 13 13.30 -31.91 -23.17
C ARG A 13 11.95 -32.33 -23.77
N PRO A 14 10.79 -32.08 -23.14
CA PRO A 14 9.52 -32.53 -23.72
C PRO A 14 9.25 -31.90 -25.09
N LEU A 15 9.57 -30.61 -25.27
CA LEU A 15 9.41 -29.93 -26.56
C LEU A 15 10.35 -30.49 -27.64
N HIS A 16 11.55 -30.92 -27.23
CA HIS A 16 12.47 -31.59 -28.14
C HIS A 16 11.92 -32.95 -28.58
N ASP A 17 11.40 -33.74 -27.64
CA ASP A 17 10.85 -35.07 -27.92
C ASP A 17 9.63 -34.96 -28.87
N GLU A 18 8.71 -34.02 -28.61
CA GLU A 18 7.58 -33.72 -29.51
C GLU A 18 8.03 -33.36 -30.93
N LEU A 19 9.07 -32.52 -31.08
CA LEU A 19 9.61 -32.17 -32.40
C LEU A 19 10.23 -33.39 -33.10
N THR A 20 10.89 -34.28 -32.37
CA THR A 20 11.46 -35.50 -32.96
C THR A 20 10.39 -36.45 -33.48
N GLU A 21 9.27 -36.58 -32.77
CA GLU A 21 8.11 -37.37 -33.23
C GLU A 21 7.50 -36.77 -34.51
N GLN A 22 7.30 -35.45 -34.54
CA GLN A 22 6.78 -34.76 -35.73
C GLN A 22 7.71 -34.90 -36.95
N MET A 23 9.03 -34.82 -36.74
CA MET A 23 10.01 -35.05 -37.81
C MET A 23 9.95 -36.51 -38.30
N ALA A 24 9.82 -37.47 -37.39
CA ALA A 24 9.71 -38.88 -37.74
C ALA A 24 8.43 -39.18 -38.55
N GLU A 25 7.28 -38.62 -38.15
CA GLU A 25 6.02 -38.73 -38.91
C GLU A 25 6.14 -38.12 -40.32
N LEU A 26 6.79 -36.96 -40.44
CA LEU A 26 6.99 -36.29 -41.72
C LEU A 26 7.86 -37.13 -42.66
N MET A 27 8.93 -37.72 -42.14
CA MET A 27 9.80 -38.63 -42.91
C MET A 27 9.07 -39.92 -43.29
N ALA A 28 8.25 -40.48 -42.40
CA ALA A 28 7.45 -41.68 -42.68
C ALA A 28 6.39 -41.44 -43.77
N ARG A 29 5.86 -40.21 -43.87
CA ARG A 29 4.95 -39.78 -44.95
C ARG A 29 5.68 -39.40 -46.25
N GLY A 30 7.01 -39.51 -46.29
CA GLY A 30 7.83 -39.19 -47.46
C GLY A 30 8.13 -37.69 -47.66
N GLY A 31 7.95 -36.87 -46.62
CA GLY A 31 8.30 -35.46 -46.65
C GLY A 31 9.82 -35.23 -46.70
N GLN A 32 10.25 -34.14 -47.34
CA GLN A 32 11.64 -33.70 -47.39
C GLN A 32 11.80 -32.38 -46.65
N ILE A 33 12.86 -32.24 -45.86
CA ILE A 33 13.20 -31.00 -45.14
C ILE A 33 14.31 -30.30 -45.91
N GLU A 34 13.99 -29.16 -46.53
CA GLU A 34 14.97 -28.30 -47.18
C GLU A 34 15.47 -27.24 -46.20
N VAL A 35 16.80 -27.11 -46.09
CA VAL A 35 17.41 -26.03 -45.32
C VAL A 35 17.40 -24.78 -46.19
N GLY A 36 16.65 -23.77 -45.77
CA GLY A 36 16.61 -22.48 -46.45
C GLY A 36 17.97 -21.76 -46.43
N PRO A 37 18.19 -20.80 -47.35
CA PRO A 37 19.44 -20.05 -47.40
C PRO A 37 19.69 -19.29 -46.09
N PRO A 38 20.95 -19.20 -45.62
CA PRO A 38 21.28 -18.45 -44.41
C PRO A 38 20.88 -16.99 -44.59
N SER A 39 20.31 -16.38 -43.53
CA SER A 39 19.68 -15.05 -43.57
C SER A 39 20.63 -13.88 -43.90
N GLY A 40 21.91 -14.13 -44.19
CA GLY A 40 22.89 -13.12 -44.60
C GLY A 40 23.15 -12.00 -43.59
N TYR A 41 22.53 -12.08 -42.40
CA TYR A 41 22.58 -11.03 -41.40
C TYR A 41 23.98 -10.95 -40.81
N LYS A 42 24.70 -9.87 -41.15
CA LYS A 42 25.94 -9.47 -40.50
C LYS A 42 25.59 -8.45 -39.43
N PRO A 43 25.76 -8.76 -38.13
CA PRO A 43 25.59 -7.79 -37.07
C PRO A 43 26.46 -6.56 -37.35
N LYS A 44 25.93 -5.36 -37.09
CA LYS A 44 26.72 -4.13 -37.22
C LYS A 44 27.89 -4.22 -36.25
N GLU A 45 29.09 -3.89 -36.74
CA GLU A 45 30.28 -3.82 -35.89
C GLU A 45 30.04 -2.81 -34.76
N ILE A 46 30.32 -3.21 -33.53
CA ILE A 46 30.20 -2.36 -32.35
C ILE A 46 31.37 -1.38 -32.39
N THR A 47 31.16 -0.20 -32.98
CA THR A 47 32.14 0.88 -32.91
C THR A 47 32.11 1.49 -31.52
N TYR A 48 33.10 1.18 -30.69
CA TYR A 48 33.37 1.99 -29.50
C TYR A 48 33.89 3.34 -29.98
N SER A 49 33.15 4.41 -29.71
CA SER A 49 33.62 5.75 -29.99
C SER A 49 34.84 6.03 -29.12
N ASN A 50 36.02 5.93 -29.70
CA ASN A 50 37.26 6.48 -29.13
C ASN A 50 37.34 8.00 -29.32
N GLN A 51 36.22 8.66 -29.66
CA GLN A 51 36.21 10.12 -29.78
C GLN A 51 36.53 10.71 -28.42
N MET A 52 37.49 11.64 -28.42
CA MET A 52 37.87 12.46 -27.28
C MET A 52 36.65 12.83 -26.44
N PRO A 53 36.78 12.90 -25.10
CA PRO A 53 35.70 13.37 -24.26
C PRO A 53 35.17 14.69 -24.82
N PRO A 54 33.84 14.89 -24.82
CA PRO A 54 33.24 16.09 -25.38
C PRO A 54 33.95 17.29 -24.79
N ALA A 55 34.36 18.23 -25.65
CA ALA A 55 35.13 19.40 -25.25
C ALA A 55 34.54 20.02 -23.98
N PRO A 56 35.36 20.38 -22.98
CA PRO A 56 34.87 20.89 -21.72
C PRO A 56 33.92 22.04 -22.02
N LYS A 57 32.70 21.94 -21.47
CA LYS A 57 31.67 22.97 -21.65
C LYS A 57 32.31 24.33 -21.38
N PRO A 58 32.11 25.33 -22.26
CA PRO A 58 32.69 26.64 -22.05
C PRO A 58 32.35 27.09 -20.64
N LEU A 59 33.37 27.50 -19.86
CA LEU A 59 33.21 28.05 -18.53
C LEU A 59 32.12 29.11 -18.62
N VAL A 60 30.93 28.79 -18.13
CA VAL A 60 29.81 29.72 -18.09
C VAL A 60 30.35 30.88 -17.27
N ARG A 61 30.56 32.04 -17.92
CA ARG A 61 30.92 33.27 -17.22
C ARG A 61 29.95 33.37 -16.04
N ARG A 62 30.49 33.45 -14.82
CA ARG A 62 29.71 33.62 -13.59
C ARG A 62 28.61 34.63 -13.92
N ARG A 63 27.34 34.19 -13.92
CA ARG A 63 26.21 35.09 -14.18
C ARG A 63 26.42 36.27 -13.23
N VAL A 64 26.62 37.46 -13.79
CA VAL A 64 26.57 38.69 -13.02
C VAL A 64 25.26 38.62 -12.26
N GLU A 65 25.33 38.78 -10.94
CA GLU A 65 24.17 38.67 -10.06
C GLU A 65 23.13 39.67 -10.57
N ALA A 66 22.09 39.15 -11.24
CA ALA A 66 21.05 40.00 -11.80
C ALA A 66 20.40 40.73 -10.63
N ALA A 67 20.23 42.05 -10.77
CA ALA A 67 19.54 42.85 -9.77
C ALA A 67 18.22 42.15 -9.38
N PRO A 68 17.89 42.05 -8.09
CA PRO A 68 16.71 41.34 -7.65
C PRO A 68 15.49 41.91 -8.37
N LEU A 69 14.75 41.04 -9.07
CA LEU A 69 13.51 41.42 -9.72
C LEU A 69 12.54 41.96 -8.65
N PRO A 70 11.74 42.99 -8.96
CA PRO A 70 10.69 43.44 -8.05
C PRO A 70 9.77 42.27 -7.72
N PRO A 71 9.22 42.20 -6.49
CA PRO A 71 8.35 41.11 -6.09
C PRO A 71 7.18 41.00 -7.07
N PRO A 72 6.88 39.79 -7.57
CA PRO A 72 5.78 39.60 -8.50
C PRO A 72 4.46 40.02 -7.83
N PRO A 73 3.49 40.55 -8.60
CA PRO A 73 2.18 40.88 -8.06
C PRO A 73 1.54 39.64 -7.42
N LEU A 74 0.80 39.86 -6.33
CA LEU A 74 0.13 38.77 -5.62
C LEU A 74 -0.75 37.99 -6.58
N ASN A 75 -0.56 36.67 -6.59
CA ASN A 75 -1.34 35.81 -7.46
C ASN A 75 -2.83 35.86 -7.02
N PRO A 76 -3.79 36.07 -7.92
CA PRO A 76 -5.21 36.12 -7.53
C PRO A 76 -5.68 34.79 -6.90
N ARG A 77 -4.99 33.69 -7.22
CA ARG A 77 -5.20 32.37 -6.60
C ARG A 77 -4.79 32.34 -5.12
N THR A 78 -3.70 33.00 -4.75
CA THR A 78 -3.25 33.06 -3.35
C THR A 78 -4.21 33.90 -2.53
N GLU A 79 -4.69 35.03 -3.07
CA GLU A 79 -5.71 35.85 -2.39
C GLU A 79 -7.00 35.09 -2.16
N LYS A 80 -7.52 34.39 -3.18
CA LYS A 80 -8.72 33.56 -3.05
C LYS A 80 -8.54 32.46 -2.00
N ARG A 81 -7.36 31.84 -1.94
CA ARG A 81 -7.02 30.82 -0.93
C ARG A 81 -7.03 31.43 0.47
N MET A 82 -6.40 32.60 0.67
CA MET A 82 -6.37 33.29 1.97
C MET A 82 -7.78 33.69 2.44
N ARG A 83 -8.62 34.23 1.55
CA ARG A 83 -10.03 34.54 1.87
C ARG A 83 -10.82 33.30 2.32
N ASN A 84 -10.56 32.16 1.69
CA ASN A 84 -11.19 30.90 2.08
C ASN A 84 -10.68 30.40 3.43
N VAL A 85 -9.40 30.60 3.76
CA VAL A 85 -8.81 30.26 5.06
C VAL A 85 -9.43 31.13 6.16
N GLU A 86 -9.52 32.45 5.96
CA GLU A 86 -10.16 33.37 6.92
C GLU A 86 -11.61 32.98 7.20
N ARG A 87 -12.37 32.67 6.16
CA ARG A 87 -13.75 32.17 6.31
C ARG A 87 -13.79 30.82 7.01
N ALA A 88 -12.87 29.91 6.70
CA ALA A 88 -12.79 28.61 7.36
C ALA A 88 -12.49 28.75 8.86
N ILE A 89 -11.63 29.70 9.26
CA ILE A 89 -11.35 30.02 10.67
C ILE A 89 -12.62 30.53 11.36
N ALA A 90 -13.35 31.46 10.74
CA ALA A 90 -14.60 31.98 11.30
C ALA A 90 -15.67 30.89 11.48
N LEU A 91 -15.73 29.91 10.57
CA LEU A 91 -16.68 28.79 10.63
C LEU A 91 -16.22 27.67 11.58
N ALA A 92 -14.94 27.61 11.95
CA ALA A 92 -14.37 26.49 12.69
C ALA A 92 -14.95 26.32 14.11
N SER A 93 -15.25 27.43 14.78
CA SER A 93 -15.82 27.45 16.12
C SER A 93 -17.30 27.06 16.14
N THR A 94 -18.07 27.49 15.14
CA THR A 94 -19.53 27.34 15.11
C THR A 94 -19.97 26.03 14.45
N HIS A 95 -19.32 25.64 13.35
CA HIS A 95 -19.81 24.62 12.42
C HIS A 95 -18.99 23.33 12.42
N THR A 96 -19.66 22.25 12.01
CA THR A 96 -18.98 21.00 11.68
C THR A 96 -18.28 21.10 10.31
N GLN A 97 -17.34 20.19 10.05
CA GLN A 97 -16.62 20.19 8.77
C GLN A 97 -17.56 20.06 7.56
N SER A 98 -18.64 19.27 7.67
CA SER A 98 -19.63 19.11 6.61
C SER A 98 -20.42 20.38 6.34
N GLU A 99 -20.81 21.10 7.39
CA GLU A 99 -21.52 22.39 7.25
C GLU A 99 -20.60 23.46 6.67
N ALA A 100 -19.35 23.54 7.14
CA ALA A 100 -18.36 24.46 6.60
C ALA A 100 -18.09 24.22 5.10
N LEU A 101 -18.11 22.95 4.65
CA LEU A 101 -17.99 22.62 3.23
C LEU A 101 -19.19 23.12 2.41
N ALA A 102 -20.40 22.95 2.93
CA ALA A 102 -21.61 23.41 2.27
C ALA A 102 -21.64 24.94 2.13
N ILE A 103 -21.18 25.68 3.15
CA ILE A 103 -21.13 27.14 3.14
C ILE A 103 -20.02 27.66 2.22
N LEU A 104 -18.83 27.06 2.25
CA LEU A 104 -17.67 27.54 1.48
C LEU A 104 -17.73 27.11 0.00
N GLY A 105 -18.47 26.04 -0.33
CA GLY A 105 -18.60 25.54 -1.70
C GLY A 105 -17.29 24.98 -2.28
N ILE A 106 -16.38 24.51 -1.43
CA ILE A 106 -15.06 23.97 -1.83
C ILE A 106 -15.01 22.46 -1.54
N SER A 107 -14.11 21.75 -2.20
CA SER A 107 -13.96 20.31 -2.01
C SER A 107 -13.43 19.95 -0.62
N ARG A 108 -13.85 18.79 -0.10
CA ARG A 108 -13.39 18.26 1.19
C ARG A 108 -11.86 18.21 1.31
N ARG A 109 -11.17 17.78 0.26
CA ARG A 109 -9.70 17.68 0.23
C ARG A 109 -9.04 19.04 0.44
N THR A 110 -9.53 20.08 -0.23
CA THR A 110 -8.97 21.43 -0.08
C THR A 110 -9.18 22.00 1.32
N LEU A 111 -10.37 21.81 1.91
CA LEU A 111 -10.64 22.24 3.29
C LEU A 111 -9.73 21.50 4.28
N CYS A 112 -9.52 20.18 4.10
CA CYS A 112 -8.59 19.42 4.94
C CYS A 112 -7.15 19.92 4.82
N SER A 113 -6.66 20.20 3.60
CA SER A 113 -5.31 20.74 3.38
C SER A 113 -5.13 22.08 4.08
N MET A 114 -6.08 23.01 3.88
CA MET A 114 -6.06 24.31 4.53
C MET A 114 -6.13 24.18 6.07
N ALA A 115 -6.96 23.28 6.58
CA ALA A 115 -7.09 23.04 8.01
C ALA A 115 -5.80 22.48 8.63
N GLN A 116 -5.10 21.58 7.91
CA GLN A 116 -3.82 21.04 8.35
C GLN A 116 -2.72 22.11 8.33
N GLU A 117 -2.62 22.88 7.25
CA GLU A 117 -1.61 23.93 7.07
C GLU A 117 -1.77 25.06 8.10
N HIS A 118 -3.00 25.45 8.42
CA HIS A 118 -3.30 26.56 9.32
C HIS A 118 -3.78 26.12 10.73
N GLY A 119 -3.72 24.82 11.04
CA GLY A 119 -4.08 24.29 12.37
C GLY A 119 -5.55 24.45 12.77
N ILE A 120 -6.46 24.57 11.80
CA ILE A 120 -7.89 24.81 12.04
C ILE A 120 -8.57 23.53 12.53
N LYS A 121 -9.26 23.60 13.68
CA LYS A 121 -10.04 22.49 14.24
C LYS A 121 -11.52 22.83 14.22
N PHE A 122 -12.30 22.05 13.48
CA PHE A 122 -13.76 22.19 13.40
C PHE A 122 -14.48 21.48 14.56
N LYS A 123 -15.73 21.88 14.81
CA LYS A 123 -16.62 21.19 15.74
C LYS A 123 -16.84 19.73 15.31
N LYS A 124 -16.81 18.80 16.27
CA LYS A 124 -17.13 17.40 16.01
C LYS A 124 -18.62 17.26 15.62
N PRO A 125 -18.96 16.46 14.60
CA PRO A 125 -20.35 16.18 14.29
C PRO A 125 -21.01 15.45 15.47
N ALA A 126 -22.29 15.77 15.72
CA ALA A 126 -23.06 15.18 16.82
C ALA A 126 -23.18 13.66 16.70
N ARG A 127 -23.40 13.15 15.49
CA ARG A 127 -23.22 11.72 15.19
C ARG A 127 -21.74 11.47 14.97
N GLY A 128 -21.04 11.10 16.05
CA GLY A 128 -19.67 10.65 15.96
C GLY A 128 -19.60 9.46 15.00
N GLY A 129 -18.76 9.55 13.96
CA GLY A 129 -18.63 8.51 12.95
C GLY A 129 -18.03 7.21 13.51
N ALA A 130 -16.98 6.69 12.87
CA ALA A 130 -16.40 5.41 13.28
C ALA A 130 -15.90 5.36 14.75
N ASN A 131 -15.70 6.52 15.39
CA ASN A 131 -15.24 6.67 16.78
C ASN A 131 -16.25 7.44 17.65
N GLY A 132 -17.55 7.38 17.35
CA GLY A 132 -18.58 8.01 18.17
C GLY A 132 -18.78 7.33 19.52
N ALA A 133 -19.24 8.10 20.52
CA ALA A 133 -19.53 7.61 21.88
C ALA A 133 -20.53 6.46 21.88
N GLU A 134 -21.60 6.57 21.08
CA GLU A 134 -22.61 5.52 20.92
C GLU A 134 -22.01 4.18 20.44
N ARG A 135 -20.99 4.23 19.57
CA ARG A 135 -20.33 3.02 19.08
C ARG A 135 -19.38 2.42 20.12
N SER A 136 -18.67 3.26 20.89
CA SER A 136 -17.87 2.74 22.01
C SER A 136 -18.75 2.08 23.06
N GLU A 137 -19.88 2.68 23.42
CA GLU A 137 -20.85 2.10 24.36
C GLU A 137 -21.41 0.76 23.85
N GLN A 138 -21.76 0.68 22.56
CA GLN A 138 -22.19 -0.58 21.94
C GLN A 138 -21.09 -1.66 21.93
N LEU A 139 -19.83 -1.25 21.74
CA LEU A 139 -18.69 -2.17 21.80
C LEU A 139 -18.50 -2.67 23.24
N GLU A 140 -18.51 -1.78 24.22
CA GLU A 140 -18.40 -2.12 25.65
C GLU A 140 -19.52 -3.07 26.10
N ALA A 141 -20.76 -2.81 25.68
CA ALA A 141 -21.90 -3.69 25.97
C ALA A 141 -21.73 -5.09 25.35
N ARG A 142 -21.10 -5.20 24.17
CA ARG A 142 -20.77 -6.49 23.54
C ARG A 142 -19.62 -7.17 24.28
N GLU A 143 -18.60 -6.42 24.69
CA GLU A 143 -17.44 -6.94 25.41
C GLU A 143 -17.80 -7.46 26.80
N ALA A 144 -18.72 -6.80 27.51
CA ALA A 144 -19.25 -7.29 28.79
C ALA A 144 -19.88 -8.69 28.65
N LYS A 145 -20.69 -8.91 27.60
CA LYS A 145 -21.28 -10.23 27.30
C LYS A 145 -20.22 -11.28 26.98
N TYR A 146 -19.13 -10.87 26.31
CA TYR A 146 -18.02 -11.79 26.05
C TYR A 146 -17.24 -12.10 27.32
N ALA A 147 -17.03 -11.15 28.22
CA ALA A 147 -16.35 -11.37 29.48
C ALA A 147 -17.07 -12.44 30.34
N GLU A 148 -18.41 -12.39 30.42
CA GLU A 148 -19.21 -13.41 31.09
C GLU A 148 -19.01 -14.81 30.48
N ARG A 149 -19.04 -14.90 29.14
CA ARG A 149 -18.79 -16.17 28.43
C ARG A 149 -17.37 -16.68 28.61
N ILE A 150 -16.38 -15.79 28.64
CA ILE A 150 -14.98 -16.14 28.85
C ILE A 150 -14.79 -16.71 30.26
N ARG A 151 -15.45 -16.16 31.28
CA ARG A 151 -15.45 -16.71 32.65
C ARG A 151 -16.06 -18.12 32.68
N ALA A 152 -17.22 -18.30 32.06
CA ALA A 152 -17.84 -19.62 31.96
C ALA A 152 -16.93 -20.65 31.23
N PHE A 153 -16.22 -20.23 30.18
CA PHE A 153 -15.28 -21.10 29.48
C PHE A 153 -14.00 -21.39 30.26
N LEU A 154 -13.58 -20.46 31.13
CA LEU A 154 -12.46 -20.67 32.05
C LEU A 154 -12.80 -21.75 33.09
N GLU A 155 -14.01 -21.72 33.66
CA GLU A 155 -14.51 -22.74 34.59
C GLU A 155 -14.58 -24.13 33.95
N LEU A 156 -14.94 -24.18 32.65
CA LEU A 156 -14.96 -25.41 31.86
C LEU A 156 -13.57 -25.90 31.42
N GLY A 157 -12.49 -25.18 31.77
CA GLY A 157 -11.11 -25.57 31.43
C GLY A 157 -10.77 -25.48 29.95
N ILE A 158 -11.51 -24.69 29.16
CA ILE A 158 -11.31 -24.58 27.72
C ILE A 158 -10.02 -23.80 27.43
N THR A 159 -9.25 -24.24 26.43
CA THR A 159 -8.03 -23.51 26.04
C THR A 159 -8.35 -22.19 25.35
N ARG A 160 -7.46 -21.20 25.47
CA ARG A 160 -7.62 -19.88 24.86
C ARG A 160 -7.90 -19.94 23.35
N ARG A 161 -7.22 -20.81 22.61
CA ARG A 161 -7.44 -20.99 21.15
C ARG A 161 -8.86 -21.45 20.85
N GLN A 162 -9.37 -22.41 21.62
CA GLN A 162 -10.74 -22.92 21.49
C GLN A 162 -11.78 -21.86 21.89
N CYS A 163 -11.50 -21.08 22.94
CA CYS A 163 -12.35 -19.97 23.37
C CYS A 163 -12.50 -18.90 22.26
N CYS A 164 -11.38 -18.46 21.66
CA CYS A 164 -11.40 -17.52 20.52
C CYS A 164 -12.17 -18.09 19.31
N GLY A 165 -12.01 -19.38 19.02
CA GLY A 165 -12.73 -20.06 17.94
C GLY A 165 -14.23 -20.14 18.18
N ARG A 166 -14.66 -20.48 19.40
CA ARG A 166 -16.08 -20.59 19.79
C ARG A 166 -16.78 -19.23 19.86
N LEU A 167 -16.06 -18.20 20.29
CA LEU A 167 -16.59 -16.83 20.33
C LEU A 167 -16.48 -16.10 19.00
N ALA A 168 -15.76 -16.65 18.02
CA ALA A 168 -15.43 -16.02 16.74
C ALA A 168 -14.78 -14.64 16.90
N ILE A 169 -13.84 -14.52 17.86
CA ILE A 169 -13.12 -13.28 18.18
C ILE A 169 -11.63 -13.44 17.86
N SER A 170 -11.00 -12.36 17.39
CA SER A 170 -9.55 -12.34 17.17
C SER A 170 -8.77 -12.34 18.48
N ASN A 171 -7.54 -12.85 18.46
CA ASN A 171 -6.71 -12.93 19.66
C ASN A 171 -6.47 -11.55 20.32
N LYS A 172 -6.35 -10.49 19.51
CA LYS A 172 -6.16 -9.11 19.98
C LYS A 172 -7.39 -8.58 20.73
N ALA A 173 -8.59 -8.86 20.23
CA ALA A 173 -9.82 -8.47 20.90
C ALA A 173 -10.03 -9.27 22.19
N PHE A 174 -9.65 -10.55 22.21
CA PHE A 174 -9.66 -11.38 23.42
C PHE A 174 -8.75 -10.83 24.53
N GLU A 175 -7.51 -10.41 24.20
CA GLU A 175 -6.60 -9.77 25.16
C GLU A 175 -7.16 -8.47 25.71
N ARG A 176 -7.77 -7.65 24.85
CA ARG A 176 -8.40 -6.40 25.25
C ARG A 176 -9.52 -6.64 26.26
N ILE A 177 -10.41 -7.59 26.00
CA ILE A 177 -11.55 -7.92 26.87
C ILE A 177 -11.04 -8.43 28.23
N ILE A 178 -10.07 -9.33 28.24
CA ILE A 178 -9.49 -9.88 29.47
C ILE A 178 -8.80 -8.80 30.30
N GLY A 179 -8.03 -7.92 29.66
CA GLY A 179 -7.37 -6.80 30.34
C GLY A 179 -8.37 -5.78 30.90
N ALA A 180 -9.44 -5.47 30.16
CA ALA A 180 -10.48 -4.54 30.60
C ALA A 180 -11.32 -5.09 31.76
N HIS A 181 -11.58 -6.41 31.79
CA HIS A 181 -12.43 -7.06 32.79
C HIS A 181 -11.66 -7.80 33.90
N GLY A 182 -10.33 -7.69 33.92
CA GLY A 182 -9.46 -8.26 34.96
C GLY A 182 -9.52 -9.79 35.08
N ILE A 183 -9.76 -10.50 33.97
CA ILE A 183 -9.82 -11.96 33.98
C ILE A 183 -8.39 -12.50 33.87
N ASP A 184 -7.98 -13.45 34.71
CA ASP A 184 -6.69 -14.13 34.53
C ASP A 184 -6.92 -15.43 33.76
N TYR A 185 -6.61 -15.42 32.46
CA TYR A 185 -6.76 -16.57 31.58
C TYR A 185 -5.38 -17.16 31.26
N PRO A 186 -5.14 -18.45 31.49
CA PRO A 186 -3.82 -19.05 31.31
C PRO A 186 -3.33 -18.86 29.87
N LYS A 187 -2.14 -18.26 29.72
CA LYS A 187 -1.47 -18.17 28.42
C LYS A 187 -1.02 -19.57 28.01
N ALA A 188 -1.32 -19.95 26.77
CA ALA A 188 -0.76 -21.17 26.20
C ALA A 188 0.76 -21.05 26.23
N ARG A 189 1.43 -22.00 26.90
CA ARG A 189 2.88 -22.13 26.79
C ARG A 189 3.20 -22.37 25.32
N GLN A 190 4.20 -21.65 24.78
CA GLN A 190 4.69 -21.96 23.44
C GLN A 190 5.17 -23.42 23.48
N GLY A 191 4.42 -24.31 22.84
CA GLY A 191 4.89 -25.66 22.63
C GLY A 191 6.16 -25.57 21.80
N THR A 192 7.21 -26.25 22.24
CA THR A 192 8.35 -26.59 21.38
C THR A 192 7.77 -27.17 20.11
N SER A 193 7.88 -26.44 19.00
CA SER A 193 7.48 -26.93 17.68
C SER A 193 8.16 -28.29 17.49
N CYS A 194 7.38 -29.32 17.20
CA CYS A 194 7.92 -30.62 16.81
C CYS A 194 8.85 -30.41 15.62
N ALA A 195 10.15 -30.55 15.85
CA ALA A 195 11.10 -30.85 14.79
C ALA A 195 10.83 -32.31 14.39
N ALA A 196 10.19 -32.49 13.24
CA ALA A 196 10.04 -33.76 12.55
C ALA A 196 10.20 -33.50 11.06
#